data_AF-A0A8T2ZX78-F1
#
_entry.id   AF-A0A8T2ZX78-F1
#
_cell.length_a   1.000
_cell.length_b   1.000
_cell.length_c   1.000
_cell.angle_alpha   90.00
_cell.angle_beta   90.00
_cell.angle_gamma   90.00
#
_symmetry.space_group_name_H-M   'P 1'
#
loop_
_entity.id
_entity.type
_entity.pdbx_description
1 polymer ?
#
loop_
_entity_poly.entity_id
_entity_poly.type
_entity_poly.pdbx_seq_one_letter_code
_entity_poly.pdbx_strand_id
1 'polypeptide(L)'
;MGVGTSNFVIRWINFLTMLLAIAVIIFGVWMSTHHDSCRRSLTLPVLGLGAVIFVISIIGFLGALKSNSILLWIYLVMLCIILVAILVFTVLAFIITNNGSGHSVPGLRYKEYQLQDYSSWFLKQLNNTKNWNRLKSCLVKTDDCNNLPRKYKTIKQYESAKLTAIEAGCCRPPSVCGYPAVNASYYDLSFHPISSNKDCKLYKNSRATKCYNCDSCK
;
A
#
# COMPACT_ATOMS: atom_id res chain seq x y z
N MET A 1 -11.70 -40.97 17.03
CA MET A 1 -10.77 -41.13 15.89
C MET A 1 -10.22 -39.80 15.31
N GLY A 2 -10.44 -38.62 15.94
CA GLY A 2 -10.13 -37.31 15.31
C GLY A 2 -8.89 -36.54 15.81
N VAL A 3 -8.16 -37.03 16.82
CA VAL A 3 -7.03 -36.30 17.43
C VAL A 3 -5.73 -36.48 16.63
N GLY A 4 -5.54 -37.64 15.98
CA GLY A 4 -4.33 -37.92 15.21
C GLY A 4 -4.26 -37.17 13.87
N THR A 5 -5.39 -37.01 13.18
CA THR A 5 -5.45 -36.32 11.88
C THR A 5 -5.29 -34.80 12.04
N SER A 6 -5.92 -34.21 13.05
CA SER A 6 -5.79 -32.78 13.36
C SER A 6 -4.35 -32.41 13.75
N ASN A 7 -3.71 -33.18 14.64
CA ASN A 7 -2.30 -32.94 14.99
C ASN A 7 -1.36 -33.14 13.80
N PHE A 8 -1.60 -34.12 12.92
CA PHE A 8 -0.82 -34.32 11.70
C PHE A 8 -0.92 -33.10 10.76
N VAL A 9 -2.13 -32.58 10.53
CA VAL A 9 -2.36 -31.41 9.68
C VAL A 9 -1.72 -30.16 10.29
N ILE A 10 -1.92 -29.92 11.59
CA ILE A 10 -1.32 -28.79 12.30
C ILE A 10 0.20 -28.83 12.19
N ARG A 11 0.81 -30.01 12.33
CA ARG A 11 2.26 -30.19 12.20
C ARG A 11 2.77 -29.76 10.83
N TRP A 12 2.16 -30.25 9.74
CA TRP A 12 2.63 -29.94 8.38
C TRP A 12 2.37 -28.50 7.97
N ILE A 13 1.22 -27.93 8.34
CA ILE A 13 0.91 -26.51 8.08
C ILE A 13 1.90 -25.61 8.83
N ASN A 14 2.16 -25.88 10.11
CA ASN A 14 3.10 -25.08 10.89
C ASN A 14 4.55 -25.24 10.40
N PHE A 15 4.92 -26.42 9.93
CA PHE A 15 6.23 -26.63 9.30
C PHE A 15 6.38 -25.82 8.00
N LEU A 16 5.39 -25.86 7.12
CA LEU A 16 5.43 -25.11 5.85
C LEU A 16 5.43 -23.59 6.10
N THR A 17 4.60 -23.11 7.02
CA THR A 17 4.55 -21.68 7.38
C THR A 17 5.86 -21.21 8.02
N MET A 18 6.56 -22.06 8.77
CA MET A 18 7.90 -21.77 9.28
C MET A 18 8.91 -21.57 8.13
N LEU A 19 8.91 -22.43 7.12
CA LEU A 19 9.78 -22.28 5.94
C LEU A 19 9.47 -20.98 5.17
N LEU A 20 8.19 -20.66 4.99
CA LEU A 20 7.76 -19.40 4.39
C LEU A 20 8.20 -18.19 5.22
N ALA A 21 8.10 -18.25 6.54
CA ALA A 21 8.54 -17.17 7.43
C ALA A 21 10.06 -16.95 7.34
N ILE A 22 10.85 -18.02 7.27
CA ILE A 22 12.30 -17.93 7.02
C ILE A 22 12.57 -17.26 5.67
N ALA A 23 11.87 -17.65 4.60
CA ALA A 23 12.02 -17.02 3.29
C ALA A 23 11.68 -15.52 3.31
N VAL A 24 10.62 -15.13 4.04
CA VAL A 24 10.23 -13.73 4.25
C VAL A 24 11.31 -12.95 5.03
N ILE A 25 11.90 -13.54 6.07
CA ILE A 25 12.97 -12.93 6.84
C ILE A 25 14.23 -12.75 5.98
N ILE A 26 14.64 -13.78 5.22
CA ILE A 26 15.78 -13.71 4.29
C ILE A 26 15.55 -12.60 3.27
N PHE A 27 14.35 -12.54 2.69
CA PHE A 27 13.96 -11.49 1.76
C PHE A 27 13.99 -10.09 2.41
N GLY A 28 13.53 -9.96 3.66
CA GLY A 28 13.62 -8.72 4.43
C GLY A 28 15.05 -8.25 4.68
N VAL A 29 15.95 -9.18 5.05
CA VAL A 29 17.39 -8.91 5.23
C VAL A 29 18.04 -8.52 3.90
N TRP A 30 17.78 -9.26 2.82
CA TRP A 30 18.24 -8.91 1.47
C TRP A 30 17.74 -7.54 1.04
N MET A 31 16.50 -7.19 1.38
CA MET A 31 15.96 -5.86 1.12
C MET A 31 16.72 -4.76 1.90
N SER A 32 17.22 -5.08 3.09
CA SER A 32 17.98 -4.17 3.95
C SER A 32 19.39 -3.86 3.43
N THR A 33 19.98 -4.72 2.58
CA THR A 33 21.34 -4.51 2.06
C THR A 33 21.40 -3.46 0.95
N HIS A 34 20.25 -3.05 0.42
CA HIS A 34 20.16 -2.04 -0.63
C HIS A 34 20.02 -0.64 0.00
N HIS A 35 20.81 0.33 -0.47
CA HIS A 35 20.91 1.70 0.08
C HIS A 35 19.67 2.60 -0.10
N ASP A 36 18.53 2.02 -0.44
CA ASP A 36 17.32 2.76 -0.78
C ASP A 36 16.45 3.03 0.45
N SER A 37 16.17 4.31 0.71
CA SER A 37 15.29 4.75 1.82
C SER A 37 13.90 4.08 1.80
N CYS A 38 13.38 3.77 0.61
CA CYS A 38 12.13 3.04 0.43
C CYS A 38 12.23 1.60 0.96
N ARG A 39 13.23 0.85 0.49
CA ARG A 39 13.49 -0.54 0.86
C ARG A 39 13.67 -0.65 2.38
N ARG A 40 14.45 0.26 2.96
CA ARG A 40 14.67 0.33 4.42
C ARG A 40 13.38 0.58 5.21
N SER A 41 12.44 1.37 4.69
CA SER A 41 11.16 1.60 5.34
C SER A 41 10.25 0.37 5.30
N LEU A 42 10.36 -0.46 4.26
CA LEU A 42 9.62 -1.72 4.11
C LEU A 42 10.28 -2.90 4.85
N THR A 43 11.60 -2.87 5.03
CA THR A 43 12.35 -3.93 5.73
C THR A 43 11.82 -4.17 7.14
N LEU A 44 11.61 -3.11 7.93
CA LEU A 44 11.19 -3.25 9.33
C LEU A 44 9.82 -3.94 9.49
N PRO A 45 8.74 -3.53 8.78
CA PRO A 45 7.46 -4.23 8.87
C PRO A 45 7.53 -5.66 8.31
N VAL A 46 8.31 -5.90 7.25
CA VAL A 46 8.48 -7.25 6.68
C VAL A 46 9.19 -8.19 7.66
N LEU A 47 10.28 -7.74 8.30
CA LEU A 47 10.99 -8.52 9.31
C LEU A 47 10.13 -8.78 10.56
N GLY A 48 9.39 -7.76 11.03
CA GLY A 48 8.47 -7.91 12.15
C GLY A 48 7.38 -8.94 11.87
N LEU A 49 6.76 -8.87 10.68
CA LEU A 49 5.74 -9.84 10.25
C LEU A 49 6.31 -11.27 10.16
N GLY A 50 7.48 -11.42 9.52
CA GLY A 50 8.14 -12.72 9.40
C GLY A 50 8.49 -13.33 10.76
N ALA A 51 9.01 -12.53 11.69
CA ALA A 51 9.34 -12.98 13.04
C ALA A 51 8.11 -13.45 13.83
N VAL A 52 6.99 -12.70 13.76
CA VAL A 52 5.74 -13.09 14.43
C VAL A 52 5.20 -14.40 13.87
N ILE A 53 5.15 -14.55 12.55
CA ILE A 53 4.69 -15.80 11.91
C ILE A 53 5.59 -16.97 12.34
N PHE A 54 6.91 -16.78 12.33
CA PHE A 54 7.87 -17.80 12.71
C PHE A 54 7.66 -18.30 14.16
N VAL A 55 7.46 -17.40 15.12
CA VAL A 55 7.20 -17.75 16.53
C VAL A 55 5.92 -18.56 16.68
N ILE A 56 4.83 -18.14 16.03
CA ILE A 56 3.55 -18.84 16.06
C ILE A 56 3.70 -20.24 15.46
N SER A 57 4.37 -20.34 14.31
CA SER A 57 4.64 -21.60 13.63
C SER A 57 5.46 -22.57 14.49
N ILE A 58 6.46 -22.09 15.24
CA ILE A 58 7.23 -22.94 16.17
C ILE A 58 6.34 -23.49 17.28
N ILE A 59 5.51 -22.66 17.91
CA ILE A 59 4.63 -23.08 19.01
C ILE A 59 3.62 -24.11 18.49
N GLY A 60 3.01 -23.87 17.32
CA GLY A 60 2.10 -24.82 16.68
C GLY A 60 2.76 -26.15 16.31
N PHE A 61 3.96 -26.09 15.73
CA PHE A 61 4.73 -27.29 15.36
C PHE A 61 5.14 -28.12 16.58
N LEU A 62 5.74 -27.49 17.61
CA LEU A 62 6.16 -28.18 18.83
C LEU A 62 4.98 -28.73 19.62
N GLY A 63 3.84 -28.02 19.63
CA GLY A 63 2.62 -28.45 20.30
C GLY A 63 2.04 -29.70 19.66
N ALA A 64 1.98 -29.74 18.32
CA ALA A 64 1.54 -30.91 17.57
C ALA A 64 2.54 -32.06 17.62
N LEU A 65 3.85 -31.78 17.57
CA LEU A 65 4.90 -32.80 17.61
C LEU A 65 4.93 -33.56 18.94
N LYS A 66 4.86 -32.83 20.06
CA LYS A 66 4.86 -33.41 21.40
C LYS A 66 3.45 -33.81 21.88
N SER A 67 2.41 -33.57 21.07
CA SER A 67 1.00 -33.70 21.46
C SER A 67 0.70 -33.05 22.81
N ASN A 68 1.38 -31.94 23.12
CA ASN A 68 1.27 -31.26 24.41
C ASN A 68 0.06 -30.33 24.38
N SER A 69 -0.97 -30.70 25.14
CA SER A 69 -2.22 -29.96 25.24
C SER A 69 -2.02 -28.50 25.66
N ILE A 70 -1.07 -28.21 26.57
CA ILE A 70 -0.82 -26.84 27.04
C ILE A 70 -0.31 -25.97 25.90
N LEU A 71 0.65 -26.48 25.11
CA LEU A 71 1.22 -25.74 23.97
C LEU A 71 0.16 -25.52 22.86
N LEU A 72 -0.69 -26.51 22.62
CA LEU A 72 -1.80 -26.41 21.67
C LEU A 72 -2.84 -25.38 22.13
N TRP A 73 -3.16 -25.33 23.43
CA TRP A 73 -4.04 -24.31 23.99
C TRP A 73 -3.45 -22.90 23.86
N ILE A 74 -2.15 -22.72 24.16
CA ILE A 74 -1.46 -21.45 23.95
C ILE A 74 -1.52 -21.05 22.48
N TYR A 75 -1.24 -21.98 21.56
CA TYR A 75 -1.34 -21.75 20.11
C TYR A 75 -2.75 -21.30 19.70
N LEU A 76 -3.80 -21.97 20.18
CA LEU A 76 -5.19 -21.61 19.87
C LEU A 76 -5.58 -20.23 20.42
N VAL A 77 -5.18 -19.91 21.65
CA VAL A 77 -5.44 -18.58 22.25
C VAL A 77 -4.73 -17.49 21.46
N MET A 78 -3.45 -17.67 21.11
CA MET A 78 -2.70 -16.72 20.28
C MET A 78 -3.35 -16.51 18.92
N LEU A 79 -3.77 -17.59 18.26
CA LEU A 79 -4.44 -17.53 16.96
C LEU A 79 -5.78 -16.78 17.05
N CYS A 80 -6.55 -17.01 18.12
CA CYS A 80 -7.80 -16.30 18.39
C CYS A 80 -7.57 -14.79 18.55
N ILE A 81 -6.59 -14.39 19.36
CA ILE A 81 -6.23 -12.97 19.56
C ILE A 81 -5.85 -12.31 18.22
N ILE A 82 -5.06 -12.99 17.39
CA ILE A 82 -4.66 -12.47 16.07
C ILE A 82 -5.86 -12.32 15.15
N LEU A 83 -6.77 -13.29 15.11
CA LEU A 83 -7.99 -13.18 14.31
C LEU A 83 -8.85 -12.00 14.75
N VAL A 84 -9.07 -11.82 16.04
CA VAL A 84 -9.80 -10.67 16.58
C VAL A 84 -9.10 -9.36 16.23
N ALA A 85 -7.77 -9.29 16.39
CA ALA A 85 -7.00 -8.10 16.03
C ALA A 85 -7.10 -7.76 14.53
N ILE A 86 -7.04 -8.77 13.66
CA ILE A 86 -7.22 -8.58 12.20
C ILE A 86 -8.63 -8.07 11.91
N LEU A 87 -9.68 -8.66 12.52
CA LEU A 87 -11.06 -8.22 12.32
C LEU A 87 -11.29 -6.77 12.80
N VAL A 88 -10.77 -6.41 13.96
CA VAL A 88 -10.86 -5.03 14.47
C VAL A 88 -10.11 -4.07 13.54
N PHE A 89 -8.91 -4.45 13.10
CA PHE A 89 -8.11 -3.65 12.19
C PHE A 89 -8.80 -3.47 10.82
N THR A 90 -9.40 -4.51 10.25
CA THR A 90 -10.09 -4.41 8.94
C THR A 90 -11.33 -3.52 9.02
N VAL A 91 -12.11 -3.62 10.10
CA VAL A 91 -13.27 -2.74 10.32
C VAL A 91 -12.83 -1.29 10.49
N LEU A 92 -11.81 -1.03 11.31
CA LEU A 92 -11.27 0.33 11.48
C LEU A 92 -10.69 0.88 10.18
N ALA A 93 -9.95 0.06 9.42
CA ALA A 93 -9.41 0.45 8.13
C ALA A 93 -10.53 0.82 7.15
N PHE A 94 -11.62 0.05 7.11
CA PHE A 94 -12.79 0.36 6.29
C PHE A 94 -13.44 1.68 6.73
N ILE A 95 -13.69 1.89 8.02
CA ILE A 95 -14.26 3.15 8.53
C ILE A 95 -13.40 4.36 8.14
N ILE A 96 -12.08 4.25 8.29
CA ILE A 96 -11.13 5.33 7.97
C ILE A 96 -11.06 5.62 6.47
N THR A 97 -11.24 4.61 5.62
CA THR A 97 -11.09 4.73 4.16
C THR A 97 -12.40 4.97 3.42
N ASN A 98 -13.55 4.65 4.01
CA ASN A 98 -14.86 4.72 3.35
C ASN A 98 -15.21 6.14 2.87
N ASN A 99 -14.75 7.17 3.57
CA ASN A 99 -15.02 8.55 3.17
C ASN A 99 -14.27 8.95 1.88
N GLY A 100 -13.14 8.30 1.58
CA GLY A 100 -12.32 8.55 0.38
C GLY A 100 -12.78 7.76 -0.86
N SER A 101 -14.08 7.79 -1.17
CA SER A 101 -14.66 7.00 -2.27
C SER A 101 -14.33 7.52 -3.68
N GLY A 102 -13.63 8.66 -3.77
CA GLY A 102 -13.19 9.32 -4.99
C GLY A 102 -14.32 10.03 -5.75
N HIS A 103 -14.03 11.23 -6.25
CA HIS A 103 -14.97 12.06 -7.00
C HIS A 103 -14.95 11.73 -8.49
N SER A 104 -16.13 11.63 -9.10
CA SER A 104 -16.27 11.53 -10.56
C SER A 104 -16.14 12.91 -11.19
N VAL A 105 -15.30 13.03 -12.22
CA VAL A 105 -15.17 14.25 -13.01
C VAL A 105 -15.90 14.07 -14.33
N PRO A 106 -16.73 15.05 -14.77
CA PRO A 106 -17.39 14.99 -16.07
C PRO A 106 -16.39 14.75 -17.22
N GLY A 107 -16.70 13.78 -18.09
CA GLY A 107 -15.85 13.44 -19.23
C GLY A 107 -14.71 12.44 -18.95
N LEU A 108 -14.50 12.05 -17.70
CA LEU A 108 -13.47 11.07 -17.31
C LEU A 108 -14.08 9.81 -16.70
N ARG A 109 -13.56 8.64 -17.05
CA ARG A 109 -14.06 7.34 -16.53
C ARG A 109 -13.45 6.90 -15.20
N TYR A 110 -12.39 7.57 -14.76
CA TYR A 110 -11.70 7.28 -13.51
C TYR A 110 -12.03 8.32 -12.44
N LYS A 111 -11.80 7.96 -11.17
CA LYS A 111 -12.09 8.80 -10.01
C LYS A 111 -10.86 9.62 -9.62
N GLU A 112 -11.10 10.85 -9.17
CA GLU A 112 -10.08 11.67 -8.52
C GLU A 112 -10.19 11.53 -7.00
N TYR A 113 -9.05 11.58 -6.33
CA TYR A 113 -8.97 11.44 -4.87
C TYR A 113 -8.50 12.76 -4.29
N GLN A 114 -9.15 13.20 -3.21
CA GLN A 114 -8.70 14.34 -2.44
C GLN A 114 -8.38 13.87 -1.02
N LEU A 115 -7.22 14.28 -0.53
CA LEU A 115 -6.76 13.93 0.81
C LEU A 115 -7.78 14.37 1.89
N GLN A 116 -8.46 15.50 1.70
CA GLN A 116 -9.43 16.07 2.65
C GLN A 116 -10.67 15.18 2.87
N ASP A 117 -10.94 14.24 1.97
CA ASP A 117 -12.07 13.31 2.09
C ASP A 117 -11.80 12.24 3.16
N TYR A 118 -10.54 12.04 3.56
CA TYR A 118 -10.16 11.03 4.54
C TYR A 118 -10.26 11.54 5.97
N SER A 119 -10.37 10.60 6.93
CA SER A 119 -10.48 10.93 8.35
C SER A 119 -9.31 11.80 8.86
N SER A 120 -9.58 12.65 9.86
CA SER A 120 -8.58 13.55 10.47
C SER A 120 -7.35 12.81 11.03
N TRP A 121 -7.53 11.56 11.47
CA TRP A 121 -6.42 10.71 11.91
C TRP A 121 -5.47 10.37 10.75
N PHE A 122 -6.02 9.99 9.59
CA PHE A 122 -5.24 9.66 8.40
C PHE A 122 -4.50 10.89 7.86
N LEU A 123 -5.20 12.03 7.83
CA LEU A 123 -4.61 13.34 7.52
C LEU A 123 -3.40 13.64 8.38
N LYS A 124 -3.50 13.46 9.70
CA LYS A 124 -2.41 13.73 10.64
C LYS A 124 -1.18 12.85 10.39
N GLN A 125 -1.40 11.59 10.00
CA GLN A 125 -0.32 10.65 9.72
C GLN A 125 0.43 11.00 8.43
N LEU A 126 -0.28 11.45 7.39
CA LEU A 126 0.29 11.87 6.10
C LEU A 126 0.85 13.29 6.10
N ASN A 127 0.30 14.19 6.92
CA ASN A 127 0.83 15.54 7.08
C ASN A 127 2.20 15.54 7.80
N ASN A 128 2.56 14.43 8.45
CA ASN A 128 3.91 14.25 8.98
C ASN A 128 4.91 14.10 7.81
N THR A 129 5.64 15.18 7.52
CA THR A 129 6.61 15.29 6.42
C THR A 129 7.61 14.13 6.39
N LYS A 130 8.04 13.60 7.54
CA LYS A 130 8.99 12.49 7.62
C LYS A 130 8.36 11.18 7.14
N ASN A 131 7.11 10.92 7.53
CA ASN A 131 6.37 9.72 7.12
C ASN A 131 6.04 9.78 5.63
N TRP A 132 5.55 10.93 5.15
CA TRP A 132 5.27 11.14 3.73
C TRP A 132 6.54 11.02 2.88
N ASN A 133 7.66 11.63 3.27
CA ASN A 133 8.90 11.54 2.49
C ASN A 133 9.41 10.10 2.35
N ARG A 134 9.23 9.26 3.37
CA ARG A 134 9.55 7.83 3.28
C ARG A 134 8.65 7.12 2.26
N LEU A 135 7.34 7.31 2.34
CA LEU A 135 6.37 6.71 1.42
C LEU A 135 6.57 7.22 -0.02
N LYS A 136 6.70 8.54 -0.19
CA LYS A 136 7.01 9.20 -1.45
C LYS A 136 8.25 8.62 -2.12
N SER A 137 9.32 8.36 -1.35
CA SER A 137 10.54 7.77 -1.91
C SER A 137 10.31 6.39 -2.54
N CYS A 138 9.26 5.68 -2.12
CA CYS A 138 8.81 4.46 -2.78
C CYS A 138 7.98 4.76 -4.03
N LEU A 139 7.01 5.68 -3.93
CA LEU A 139 6.10 6.02 -5.03
C LEU A 139 6.81 6.66 -6.24
N VAL A 140 7.92 7.37 -6.04
CA VAL A 140 8.71 7.93 -7.16
C VAL A 140 9.48 6.83 -7.91
N LYS A 141 9.77 5.72 -7.24
CA LYS A 141 10.53 4.59 -7.83
C LYS A 141 9.65 3.58 -8.55
N THR A 142 8.34 3.61 -8.33
CA THR A 142 7.42 2.75 -9.08
C THR A 142 7.28 3.24 -10.50
N ASP A 143 7.26 2.32 -11.46
CA ASP A 143 7.12 2.65 -12.88
C ASP A 143 5.67 2.97 -13.30
N ASP A 144 4.74 3.08 -12.36
CA ASP A 144 3.32 3.36 -12.64
C ASP A 144 3.14 4.62 -13.50
N CYS A 145 3.76 5.74 -13.12
CA CYS A 145 3.69 6.98 -13.89
C CYS A 145 4.50 6.94 -15.19
N ASN A 146 5.61 6.17 -15.21
CA ASN A 146 6.48 6.07 -16.39
C ASN A 146 5.86 5.19 -17.48
N ASN A 147 5.07 4.18 -17.09
CA ASN A 147 4.40 3.26 -17.99
C ASN A 147 3.08 3.80 -18.52
N LEU A 148 2.53 4.87 -17.94
CA LEU A 148 1.24 5.44 -18.35
C LEU A 148 1.18 5.81 -19.85
N PRO A 149 2.18 6.51 -20.43
CA PRO A 149 2.20 6.80 -21.87
C PRO A 149 2.44 5.56 -22.74
N ARG A 150 3.04 4.51 -22.19
CA ARG A 150 3.22 3.23 -22.91
C ARG A 150 1.90 2.45 -22.96
N LYS A 151 1.11 2.52 -21.90
CA LYS A 151 -0.18 1.86 -21.74
C LYS A 151 -1.30 2.57 -22.51
N TYR A 152 -1.30 3.90 -22.53
CA TYR A 152 -2.30 4.72 -23.21
C TYR A 152 -1.63 5.63 -24.23
N LYS A 153 -1.71 5.26 -25.50
CA LYS A 153 -1.02 5.96 -26.60
C LYS A 153 -1.75 7.21 -27.05
N THR A 154 -3.08 7.23 -26.94
CA THR A 154 -3.92 8.37 -27.36
C THR A 154 -4.66 8.99 -26.18
N ILE A 155 -4.97 10.28 -26.27
CA ILE A 155 -5.72 11.00 -25.23
C ILE A 155 -7.10 10.37 -25.02
N LYS A 156 -7.80 10.00 -26.11
CA LYS A 156 -9.10 9.32 -26.02
C LYS A 156 -9.04 7.98 -25.25
N GLN A 157 -7.96 7.22 -25.41
CA GLN A 157 -7.75 5.98 -24.64
C GLN A 157 -7.45 6.28 -23.18
N TYR A 158 -6.75 7.37 -22.89
CA TYR A 158 -6.44 7.81 -21.54
C TYR A 158 -7.68 8.31 -20.79
N GLU A 159 -8.54 9.12 -21.42
CA GLU A 159 -9.78 9.66 -20.81
C GLU A 159 -10.79 8.55 -20.48
N SER A 160 -10.81 7.49 -21.29
CA SER A 160 -11.64 6.31 -21.08
C SER A 160 -10.99 5.22 -20.22
N ALA A 161 -9.73 5.43 -19.79
CA ALA A 161 -8.97 4.47 -19.02
C ALA A 161 -9.49 4.30 -17.59
N LYS A 162 -9.35 3.07 -17.07
CA LYS A 162 -9.48 2.81 -15.64
C LYS A 162 -8.11 2.93 -14.99
N LEU A 163 -7.79 4.14 -14.52
CA LEU A 163 -6.55 4.42 -13.79
C LEU A 163 -6.63 3.88 -12.36
N THR A 164 -5.49 3.44 -11.83
CA THR A 164 -5.35 3.17 -10.39
C THR A 164 -5.33 4.48 -9.60
N ALA A 165 -5.52 4.42 -8.27
CA ALA A 165 -5.46 5.60 -7.42
C ALA A 165 -4.11 6.34 -7.52
N ILE A 166 -3.00 5.60 -7.65
CA ILE A 166 -1.65 6.17 -7.83
C ILE A 166 -1.53 6.82 -9.22
N GLU A 167 -1.98 6.13 -10.27
CA GLU A 167 -1.96 6.68 -11.63
C GLU A 167 -2.80 7.98 -11.74
N ALA A 168 -3.95 8.03 -11.07
CA ALA A 168 -4.85 9.18 -11.09
C ALA A 168 -4.42 10.33 -10.15
N GLY A 169 -3.86 10.03 -8.98
CA GLY A 169 -3.51 11.04 -7.97
C GLY A 169 -2.08 11.58 -8.07
N CYS A 170 -1.11 10.74 -8.45
CA CYS A 170 0.31 11.09 -8.41
C CYS A 170 0.92 11.44 -9.77
N CYS A 171 0.41 10.86 -10.85
CA CYS A 171 1.03 10.98 -12.17
C CYS A 171 0.54 12.21 -12.98
N ARG A 172 -0.58 12.79 -12.58
CA ARG A 172 -1.24 13.91 -13.28
C ARG A 172 -1.56 15.08 -12.33
N PRO A 173 -1.78 16.29 -12.86
CA PRO A 173 -2.35 17.36 -12.06
C PRO A 173 -3.85 17.12 -11.84
N PRO A 174 -4.44 17.70 -10.77
CA PRO A 174 -5.88 17.72 -10.58
C PRO A 174 -6.61 18.34 -11.78
N SER A 175 -7.78 17.81 -12.16
CA SER A 175 -8.53 18.35 -13.31
C SER A 175 -8.93 19.82 -13.14
N VAL A 176 -9.13 20.26 -11.89
CA VAL A 176 -9.43 21.67 -11.55
C VAL A 176 -8.34 22.65 -11.97
N CYS A 177 -7.12 22.20 -12.23
CA CYS A 177 -6.04 23.05 -12.71
C CYS A 177 -6.24 23.48 -14.16
N GLY A 178 -6.93 22.67 -14.98
CA GLY A 178 -7.24 23.01 -16.37
C GLY A 178 -6.05 22.94 -17.34
N TYR A 179 -4.94 22.30 -16.97
CA TYR A 179 -3.80 22.15 -17.88
C TYR A 179 -4.17 21.21 -19.05
N PRO A 180 -3.93 21.59 -20.31
CA PRO A 180 -4.19 20.73 -21.45
C PRO A 180 -3.23 19.52 -21.45
N ALA A 181 -3.78 18.32 -21.59
CA ALA A 181 -2.98 17.10 -21.70
C ALA A 181 -2.36 16.98 -23.09
N VAL A 182 -1.03 16.90 -23.15
CA VAL A 182 -0.30 16.62 -24.41
C VAL A 182 -0.18 15.11 -24.60
N ASN A 183 0.05 14.38 -23.51
CA ASN A 183 0.01 12.92 -23.46
C ASN A 183 -0.41 12.45 -22.05
N ALA A 184 -0.48 11.13 -21.82
CA ALA A 184 -0.96 10.56 -20.56
C ALA A 184 -0.18 10.97 -19.31
N SER A 185 1.07 11.45 -19.44
CA SER A 185 1.89 11.89 -18.30
C SER A 185 2.49 13.28 -18.45
N TYR A 186 2.11 14.04 -19.48
CA TYR A 186 2.68 15.34 -19.81
C TYR A 186 1.57 16.35 -20.14
N TYR A 187 1.65 17.49 -19.47
CA TYR A 187 0.64 18.55 -19.53
C TYR A 187 1.29 19.87 -19.94
N ASP A 188 0.62 20.70 -20.72
CA ASP A 188 1.16 22.01 -21.10
C ASP A 188 1.00 23.00 -19.94
N LEU A 189 2.14 23.36 -19.32
CA LEU A 189 2.20 24.27 -18.18
C LEU A 189 2.35 25.74 -18.59
N SER A 190 2.37 26.04 -19.89
CA SER A 190 2.39 27.41 -20.41
C SER A 190 1.06 28.13 -20.15
N PHE A 191 -0.02 27.36 -19.98
CA PHE A 191 -1.34 27.86 -19.62
C PHE A 191 -1.41 28.22 -18.13
N HIS A 192 -2.07 29.32 -17.81
CA HIS A 192 -2.34 29.67 -16.42
C HIS A 192 -3.36 28.71 -15.81
N PRO A 193 -3.12 28.21 -14.59
CA PRO A 193 -4.08 27.33 -13.94
C PRO A 193 -5.39 28.07 -13.70
N ILE A 194 -6.50 27.40 -13.99
CA ILE A 194 -7.85 27.95 -13.83
C ILE A 194 -8.20 28.09 -12.33
N SER A 195 -7.61 27.23 -11.50
CA SER A 195 -7.84 27.20 -10.05
C SER A 195 -6.66 27.75 -9.26
N SER A 196 -6.97 28.40 -8.13
CA SER A 196 -5.99 28.80 -7.11
C SER A 196 -5.47 27.62 -6.26
N ASN A 197 -5.90 26.38 -6.55
CA ASN A 197 -5.51 25.19 -5.81
C ASN A 197 -3.97 25.06 -5.76
N LYS A 198 -3.45 24.84 -4.54
CA LYS A 198 -2.03 24.71 -4.26
C LYS A 198 -1.39 23.58 -5.07
N ASP A 199 -2.12 22.50 -5.33
CA ASP A 199 -1.62 21.35 -6.08
C ASP A 199 -1.25 21.71 -7.53
N CYS A 200 -1.95 22.67 -8.14
CA CYS A 200 -1.63 23.17 -9.47
C CYS A 200 -0.24 23.81 -9.53
N LYS A 201 0.18 24.46 -8.43
CA LYS A 201 1.52 25.07 -8.33
C LYS A 201 2.60 24.05 -7.98
N LEU A 202 2.23 22.95 -7.33
CA LEU A 202 3.16 21.90 -6.90
C LEU A 202 3.48 20.90 -8.02
N TYR A 203 2.54 20.71 -8.95
CA TYR A 203 2.71 19.82 -10.09
C TYR A 203 3.86 20.25 -11.01
N LYS A 204 4.68 19.30 -11.47
CA LYS A 204 5.69 19.50 -12.52
C LYS A 204 5.77 18.30 -13.47
N ASN A 205 6.07 18.53 -14.75
CA ASN A 205 6.25 17.44 -15.73
C ASN A 205 7.48 16.54 -15.49
N SER A 206 8.33 16.85 -14.51
CA SER A 206 9.51 16.05 -14.17
C SER A 206 9.13 14.69 -13.56
N ARG A 207 9.85 13.64 -13.96
CA ARG A 207 9.63 12.27 -13.44
C ARG A 207 9.77 12.19 -11.91
N ALA A 208 10.70 12.95 -11.33
CA ALA A 208 10.96 12.94 -9.89
C ALA A 208 9.93 13.73 -9.05
N THR A 209 9.11 14.58 -9.68
CA THR A 209 8.20 15.48 -8.94
C THR A 209 6.74 15.17 -9.22
N LYS A 210 6.31 15.10 -10.49
CA LYS A 210 4.90 14.93 -10.89
C LYS A 210 3.95 15.63 -9.91
N CYS A 211 2.94 14.94 -9.40
CA CYS A 211 2.13 15.41 -8.27
C CYS A 211 2.54 14.74 -6.95
N TYR A 212 3.74 14.18 -6.80
CA TYR A 212 4.17 13.52 -5.56
C TYR A 212 4.29 14.45 -4.34
N ASN A 213 4.12 15.75 -4.52
CA ASN A 213 4.02 16.74 -3.44
C ASN A 213 2.60 17.27 -3.22
N CYS A 214 1.66 16.93 -4.10
CA CYS A 214 0.28 17.36 -4.07
C CYS A 214 -0.49 16.62 -2.98
N ASP A 215 -1.54 17.25 -2.48
CA ASP A 215 -2.47 16.58 -1.59
C ASP A 215 -3.34 15.58 -2.37
N SER A 216 -3.56 15.74 -3.68
CA SER A 216 -4.19 14.69 -4.51
C SER A 216 -3.40 13.38 -4.64
N CYS A 217 -2.09 13.39 -4.39
CA CYS A 217 -1.26 12.16 -4.40
C CYS A 217 -1.14 11.51 -3.02
N LYS A 218 -1.32 12.30 -1.96
CA LYS A 218 -1.33 11.81 -0.58
C LYS A 218 -2.64 11.11 -0.30
#